data_AF-A0A9E4C9I4-F1
#
_entry.id   AF-A0A9E4C9I4-F1
#
_cell.length_a   1.000
_cell.length_b   1.000
_cell.length_c   1.000
_cell.angle_alpha   90.00
_cell.angle_beta   90.00
_cell.angle_gamma   90.00
#
_symmetry.space_group_name_H-M   'P 1'
#
loop_
_entity.id
_entity.type
_entity.pdbx_description
1 polymer ?
#
loop_
_entity_poly.entity_id
_entity_poly.type
_entity_poly.pdbx_seq_one_letter_code
_entity_poly.pdbx_strand_id
1 'polypeptide(L)'
;MTNTNINPYKDFTTRLKLFVGKYPSLITTTLSNIFTMRLVGNKTHGDLAEIAIAEFINQYMYDFRSIHVGKDLYRAKSQEEDIKIINEISQAEFPVSLKAYGDGPLQLSTDKKFRMFPRLEKEGGKVVGRSAVQSVLSDPSFSDFHSINVLPLIYDEKNKRCNIMVFDYDRAMRDTVLIVREEGSKGRKHPVYRFYDELDRYICEVRYGNATANALQRGLWTHTKNGVNYFDSITNGWIDYSYNLVLVKLFSHALISSNSGHSIALKEIKKDMALLHERLAKVLN
;
A
#
# COMPACT_ATOMS: atom_id res chain seq x y z
N MET A 1 11.61 23.12 22.40
CA MET A 1 10.37 22.64 21.74
C MET A 1 10.56 21.16 21.50
N THR A 2 9.71 20.32 22.09
CA THR A 2 9.87 18.86 22.11
C THR A 2 9.80 18.30 20.70
N ASN A 3 10.94 17.80 20.22
CA ASN A 3 11.09 17.13 18.94
C ASN A 3 10.40 15.76 19.05
N THR A 4 9.07 15.73 18.89
CA THR A 4 8.37 14.47 18.66
C THR A 4 8.88 13.94 17.34
N ASN A 5 9.62 12.83 17.38
CA ASN A 5 10.16 12.15 16.22
C ASN A 5 8.96 11.61 15.40
N ILE A 6 8.36 12.44 14.55
CA ILE A 6 7.20 12.07 13.74
C ILE A 6 7.65 10.94 12.82
N ASN A 7 6.93 9.82 12.83
CA ASN A 7 7.17 8.71 11.91
C ASN A 7 7.16 9.28 10.46
N PRO A 8 8.27 9.16 9.70
CA PRO A 8 8.39 9.76 8.37
C PRO A 8 7.29 9.32 7.39
N TYR A 9 6.84 8.07 7.50
CA TYR A 9 5.76 7.54 6.67
C TYR A 9 4.39 8.13 7.03
N LYS A 10 4.13 8.36 8.34
CA LYS A 10 2.92 9.06 8.79
C LYS A 10 2.90 10.53 8.35
N ASP A 11 4.05 11.22 8.39
CA ASP A 11 4.17 12.59 7.85
C ASP A 11 3.87 12.59 6.34
N PHE A 12 4.52 11.70 5.58
CA PHE A 12 4.28 11.57 4.14
C PHE A 12 2.81 11.31 3.80
N THR A 13 2.17 10.31 4.43
CA THR A 13 0.77 9.98 4.15
C THR A 13 -0.19 11.10 4.53
N THR A 14 0.09 11.83 5.62
CA THR A 14 -0.66 13.03 6.01
C THR A 14 -0.57 14.11 4.93
N ARG A 15 0.65 14.41 4.45
CA ARG A 15 0.87 15.42 3.41
C ARG A 15 0.31 15.01 2.06
N LEU A 16 0.41 13.72 1.71
CA LEU A 16 -0.22 13.15 0.52
C LEU A 16 -1.74 13.32 0.58
N LYS A 17 -2.37 13.03 1.73
CA LYS A 17 -3.82 13.23 1.93
C LYS A 17 -4.23 14.69 1.77
N LEU A 18 -3.45 15.62 2.33
CA LEU A 18 -3.69 17.05 2.16
C LEU A 18 -3.56 17.48 0.70
N PHE A 19 -2.50 17.03 0.01
CA PHE A 19 -2.29 17.30 -1.40
C PHE A 19 -3.45 16.79 -2.26
N VAL A 20 -3.85 15.53 -2.04
CA VAL A 20 -4.96 14.90 -2.74
C VAL A 20 -6.29 15.63 -2.48
N GLY A 21 -6.55 16.05 -1.24
CA GLY A 21 -7.73 16.86 -0.93
C GLY A 21 -7.75 18.20 -1.66
N LYS A 22 -6.57 18.82 -1.86
CA LYS A 22 -6.43 20.10 -2.55
C LYS A 22 -6.51 19.97 -4.08
N TYR A 23 -5.92 18.92 -4.64
CA TYR A 23 -5.84 18.69 -6.10
C TYR A 23 -6.33 17.29 -6.48
N PRO A 24 -7.62 16.98 -6.27
CA PRO A 24 -8.14 15.63 -6.44
C PRO A 24 -8.02 15.12 -7.88
N SER A 25 -8.09 16.01 -8.88
CA SER A 25 -8.01 15.62 -10.30
C SER A 25 -6.68 14.96 -10.67
N LEU A 26 -5.55 15.35 -10.06
CA LEU A 26 -4.24 14.79 -10.37
C LEU A 26 -4.12 13.33 -9.94
N ILE A 27 -4.52 13.03 -8.70
CA ILE A 27 -4.46 11.66 -8.21
C ILE A 27 -5.51 10.78 -8.90
N THR A 28 -6.70 11.32 -9.20
CA THR A 28 -7.74 10.60 -9.94
C THR A 28 -7.27 10.25 -11.34
N THR A 29 -6.59 11.17 -12.04
CA THR A 29 -6.02 10.91 -13.36
C THR A 29 -4.94 9.83 -13.29
N THR A 30 -4.03 9.94 -12.31
CA THR A 30 -2.95 8.97 -12.08
C THR A 30 -3.49 7.58 -11.79
N LEU A 31 -4.43 7.44 -10.84
CA LEU A 31 -5.04 6.17 -10.48
C LEU A 31 -5.89 5.60 -11.62
N SER A 32 -6.61 6.44 -12.38
CA SER A 32 -7.33 6.01 -13.59
C SER A 32 -6.38 5.39 -14.62
N ASN A 33 -5.23 6.01 -14.85
CA ASN A 33 -4.21 5.50 -15.76
C ASN A 33 -3.62 4.18 -15.25
N ILE A 34 -3.29 4.08 -13.95
CA ILE A 34 -2.82 2.83 -13.33
C ILE A 34 -3.84 1.70 -13.52
N PHE A 35 -5.10 1.92 -13.15
CA PHE A 35 -6.12 0.87 -13.24
C PHE A 35 -6.58 0.56 -14.67
N THR A 36 -6.38 1.48 -15.62
CA THR A 36 -6.52 1.19 -17.06
C THR A 36 -5.58 0.06 -17.49
N MET A 37 -4.40 -0.05 -16.89
CA MET A 37 -3.42 -1.08 -17.26
C MET A 37 -3.85 -2.49 -16.91
N ARG A 38 -4.91 -2.67 -16.12
CA ARG A 38 -5.56 -3.98 -15.94
C ARG A 38 -6.13 -4.54 -17.24
N LEU A 39 -6.50 -3.67 -18.19
CA LEU A 39 -6.91 -4.10 -19.54
C LEU A 39 -5.77 -4.79 -20.32
N VAL A 40 -4.51 -4.49 -19.97
CA VAL A 40 -3.33 -5.14 -20.54
C VAL A 40 -3.00 -6.42 -19.79
N GLY A 41 -3.11 -6.41 -18.45
CA GLY A 41 -2.93 -7.60 -17.64
C GLY A 41 -3.04 -7.37 -16.14
N ASN A 42 -3.46 -8.41 -15.43
CA ASN A 42 -3.67 -8.38 -13.97
C ASN A 42 -2.39 -8.19 -13.15
N LYS A 43 -1.19 -8.44 -13.69
CA LYS A 43 0.07 -8.13 -12.98
C LYS A 43 0.63 -6.76 -13.34
N THR A 44 0.39 -6.34 -14.58
CA THR A 44 0.93 -5.11 -15.18
C THR A 44 0.55 -3.85 -14.41
N HIS A 45 -0.67 -3.76 -13.89
CA HIS A 45 -1.09 -2.59 -13.11
C HIS A 45 -0.33 -2.41 -11.79
N GLY A 46 0.14 -3.51 -11.18
CA GLY A 46 0.95 -3.45 -9.96
C GLY A 46 2.32 -2.85 -10.25
N ASP A 47 3.06 -3.43 -11.20
CA ASP A 47 4.39 -2.93 -11.59
C ASP A 47 4.31 -1.47 -12.10
N LEU A 48 3.25 -1.11 -12.84
CA LEU A 48 3.05 0.27 -13.30
C LEU A 48 2.60 1.24 -12.21
N ALA A 49 1.93 0.77 -11.16
CA ALA A 49 1.63 1.59 -9.99
C ALA A 49 2.92 2.05 -9.30
N GLU A 50 3.94 1.18 -9.23
CA GLU A 50 5.24 1.51 -8.64
C GLU A 50 5.91 2.69 -9.35
N ILE A 51 5.92 2.64 -10.68
CA ILE A 51 6.49 3.69 -11.53
C ILE A 51 5.65 4.97 -11.42
N ALA A 52 4.34 4.86 -11.58
CA ALA A 52 3.45 6.02 -11.65
C ALA A 52 3.36 6.77 -10.31
N ILE A 53 3.32 6.06 -9.17
CA ILE A 53 3.29 6.70 -7.85
C ILE A 53 4.65 7.33 -7.52
N ALA A 54 5.77 6.69 -7.87
CA ALA A 54 7.08 7.31 -7.69
C ALA A 54 7.20 8.62 -8.49
N GLU A 55 6.77 8.61 -9.75
CA GLU A 55 6.79 9.81 -10.58
C GLU A 55 5.79 10.86 -10.11
N PHE A 56 4.60 10.45 -9.65
CA PHE A 56 3.62 11.37 -9.06
C PHE A 56 4.22 12.15 -7.88
N ILE A 57 4.94 11.48 -6.99
CA ILE A 57 5.62 12.12 -5.86
C ILE A 57 6.65 13.13 -6.38
N ASN A 58 7.51 12.71 -7.32
CA ASN A 58 8.57 13.56 -7.88
C ASN A 58 8.05 14.81 -8.58
N GLN A 59 6.92 14.69 -9.29
CA GLN A 59 6.35 15.81 -10.02
C GLN A 59 5.59 16.75 -9.08
N TYR A 60 4.78 16.21 -8.16
CA TYR A 60 3.74 17.00 -7.50
C TYR A 60 3.98 17.29 -6.02
N MET A 61 4.85 16.55 -5.33
CA MET A 61 5.11 16.73 -3.89
C MET A 61 6.52 17.29 -3.65
N TYR A 62 6.67 18.61 -3.69
CA TYR A 62 7.98 19.30 -3.67
C TYR A 62 8.87 18.99 -2.46
N ASP A 63 8.30 18.56 -1.35
CA ASP A 63 9.00 18.20 -0.12
C ASP A 63 9.39 16.72 -0.05
N PHE A 64 9.05 15.94 -1.08
CA PHE A 64 9.41 14.55 -1.20
C PHE A 64 9.98 14.21 -2.58
N ARG A 65 10.89 13.24 -2.57
CA ARG A 65 11.35 12.55 -3.77
C ARG A 65 11.13 11.07 -3.60
N SER A 66 10.88 10.37 -4.70
CA SER A 66 10.70 8.94 -4.74
C SER A 66 11.59 8.30 -5.80
N ILE A 67 12.12 7.12 -5.46
CA ILE A 67 12.94 6.28 -6.33
C ILE A 67 12.22 4.95 -6.48
N HIS A 68 11.94 4.53 -7.72
CA HIS A 68 11.52 3.16 -7.99
C HIS A 68 12.72 2.22 -7.82
N VAL A 69 12.60 1.25 -6.92
CA VAL A 69 13.73 0.38 -6.53
C VAL A 69 13.95 -0.74 -7.56
N GLY A 70 12.91 -1.14 -8.30
CA GLY A 70 12.98 -2.17 -9.33
C GLY A 70 13.43 -3.55 -8.82
N LYS A 71 13.63 -4.50 -9.75
CA LYS A 71 14.10 -5.88 -9.46
C LYS A 71 15.62 -6.05 -9.62
N ASP A 72 16.27 -5.28 -10.51
CA ASP A 72 17.66 -5.54 -10.92
C ASP A 72 18.72 -4.81 -10.07
N LEU A 73 18.39 -3.70 -9.41
CA LEU A 73 19.37 -2.90 -8.67
C LEU A 73 19.77 -3.48 -7.32
N TYR A 74 19.04 -4.44 -6.75
CA TYR A 74 19.37 -5.02 -5.44
C TYR A 74 19.03 -6.52 -5.36
N ARG A 75 20.00 -7.37 -5.70
CA ARG A 75 20.04 -8.79 -5.30
C ARG A 75 20.17 -8.99 -3.77
N ALA A 76 20.13 -7.90 -2.99
CA ALA A 76 20.27 -7.88 -1.53
C ALA A 76 19.12 -7.12 -0.82
N LYS A 77 17.89 -7.17 -1.33
CA LYS A 77 16.74 -6.59 -0.61
C LYS A 77 16.59 -7.28 0.76
N SER A 78 16.62 -6.49 1.83
CA SER A 78 16.36 -7.00 3.19
C SER A 78 14.84 -7.08 3.46
N GLN A 79 14.02 -6.27 2.79
CA GLN A 79 12.56 -6.19 2.97
C GLN A 79 11.78 -6.32 1.63
N GLU A 80 10.48 -6.01 1.62
CA GLU A 80 9.60 -6.03 0.43
C GLU A 80 9.33 -4.60 -0.06
N GLU A 81 10.38 -3.84 -0.35
CA GLU A 81 10.25 -2.46 -0.80
C GLU A 81 10.15 -2.33 -2.32
N ASP A 82 9.18 -1.54 -2.77
CA ASP A 82 8.91 -1.29 -4.20
C ASP A 82 9.41 0.11 -4.59
N ILE A 83 9.23 1.10 -3.71
CA ILE A 83 9.77 2.45 -3.84
C ILE A 83 10.51 2.86 -2.55
N LYS A 84 11.41 3.83 -2.67
CA LYS A 84 12.01 4.54 -1.54
C LYS A 84 11.63 6.00 -1.61
N ILE A 85 11.05 6.53 -0.53
CA ILE A 85 10.69 7.94 -0.43
C ILE A 85 11.71 8.65 0.47
N ILE A 86 12.05 9.86 0.08
CA ILE A 86 13.02 10.73 0.74
C ILE A 86 12.30 12.05 1.00
N ASN A 87 12.23 12.47 2.26
CA ASN A 87 11.77 13.80 2.61
C ASN A 87 12.93 14.79 2.36
N GLU A 88 12.76 15.72 1.43
CA GLU A 88 13.83 16.65 1.00
C GLU A 88 14.16 17.71 2.08
N ILE A 89 13.29 17.88 3.09
CA ILE A 89 13.51 18.81 4.20
C ILE A 89 14.24 18.11 5.35
N SER A 90 13.73 16.97 5.81
CA SER A 90 14.30 16.25 6.96
C SER A 90 15.40 15.26 6.59
N GLN A 91 15.57 14.96 5.29
CA GLN A 91 16.45 13.94 4.75
C GLN A 91 16.11 12.52 5.25
N ALA A 92 14.94 12.32 5.85
CA ALA A 92 14.47 11.01 6.25
C ALA A 92 14.17 10.15 5.02
N GLU A 93 14.79 8.98 4.96
CA GLU A 93 14.52 7.97 3.94
C GLU A 93 13.72 6.83 4.53
N PHE A 94 12.71 6.36 3.80
CA PHE A 94 11.95 5.20 4.21
C PHE A 94 11.46 4.37 3.01
N PRO A 95 11.60 3.03 3.09
CA PRO A 95 11.06 2.15 2.06
C PRO A 95 9.54 2.09 2.15
N VAL A 96 8.88 1.89 1.01
CA VAL A 96 7.42 1.66 0.92
C VAL A 96 7.15 0.48 -0.01
N SER A 97 6.30 -0.44 0.46
CA SER A 97 5.67 -1.46 -0.37
C SER A 97 4.38 -0.92 -0.97
N LEU A 98 4.28 -0.91 -2.29
CA LEU A 98 3.08 -0.54 -3.01
C LEU A 98 2.24 -1.79 -3.29
N LYS A 99 0.95 -1.71 -2.98
CA LYS A 99 0.07 -2.87 -3.08
C LYS A 99 -1.19 -2.52 -3.85
N ALA A 100 -1.25 -2.88 -5.14
CA ALA A 100 -2.45 -2.74 -5.95
C ALA A 100 -3.35 -3.99 -5.83
N TYR A 101 -4.45 -3.89 -5.08
CA TYR A 101 -5.33 -5.03 -4.76
C TYR A 101 -6.80 -4.69 -4.95
N GLY A 102 -7.59 -5.70 -5.31
CA GLY A 102 -9.04 -5.61 -5.23
C GLY A 102 -9.50 -5.44 -3.79
N ASP A 103 -10.71 -4.92 -3.59
CA ASP A 103 -11.32 -4.71 -2.28
C ASP A 103 -11.62 -6.04 -1.54
N GLY A 104 -10.66 -6.51 -0.73
CA GLY A 104 -10.78 -7.76 -0.01
C GLY A 104 -9.54 -8.06 0.84
N PRO A 105 -9.05 -9.32 0.86
CA PRO A 105 -7.83 -9.70 1.54
C PRO A 105 -6.62 -8.86 1.09
N LEU A 106 -5.92 -8.28 2.05
CA LEU A 106 -4.70 -7.51 1.85
C LEU A 106 -3.59 -8.11 2.70
N GLN A 107 -2.47 -8.49 2.08
CA GLN A 107 -1.27 -8.85 2.83
C GLN A 107 -0.56 -7.57 3.27
N LEU A 108 -0.33 -7.43 4.56
CA LEU A 108 0.36 -6.29 5.16
C LEU A 108 1.86 -6.56 5.30
N SER A 109 2.24 -7.79 5.64
CA SER A 109 3.64 -8.20 5.67
C SER A 109 3.79 -9.69 5.43
N THR A 110 4.94 -10.08 4.88
CA THR A 110 5.34 -11.48 4.77
C THR A 110 6.14 -11.89 6.01
N ASP A 111 5.72 -12.97 6.65
CA ASP A 111 6.52 -13.61 7.71
C ASP A 111 7.67 -14.41 7.08
N LYS A 112 8.77 -13.71 6.75
CA LYS A 112 9.95 -14.32 6.12
C LYS A 112 10.65 -15.33 7.04
N LYS A 113 10.56 -15.13 8.35
CA LYS A 113 11.26 -15.95 9.37
C LYS A 113 10.36 -16.99 10.05
N PHE A 114 9.08 -17.06 9.66
CA PHE A 114 8.10 -18.03 10.17
C PHE A 114 7.93 -17.95 11.69
N ARG A 115 7.82 -16.73 12.24
CA ARG A 115 7.80 -16.51 13.70
C ARG A 115 6.41 -16.21 14.27
N MET A 116 5.56 -15.51 13.53
CA MET A 116 4.30 -15.00 14.07
C MET A 116 3.33 -16.15 14.39
N PHE A 117 3.12 -17.04 13.41
CA PHE A 117 2.14 -18.10 13.56
C PHE A 117 2.55 -19.11 14.66
N PRO A 118 3.80 -19.61 14.69
CA PRO A 118 4.22 -20.51 15.77
C PRO A 118 4.21 -19.85 17.15
N ARG A 119 4.44 -18.52 17.23
CA ARG A 119 4.29 -17.80 18.49
C ARG A 119 2.85 -17.82 18.98
N LEU A 120 1.88 -17.61 18.09
CA LEU A 120 0.45 -17.66 18.42
C LEU A 120 -0.02 -19.07 18.77
N GLU A 121 0.56 -20.11 18.18
CA GLU A 121 0.29 -21.51 18.58
C GLU A 121 0.59 -21.81 20.04
N LYS A 122 1.54 -21.11 20.66
CA LYS A 122 1.83 -21.25 22.09
C LYS A 122 0.70 -20.75 22.99
N GLU A 123 -0.16 -19.88 22.48
CA GLU A 123 -1.32 -19.34 23.20
C GLU A 123 -2.57 -20.24 23.08
N GLY A 124 -2.53 -21.25 22.22
CA GLY A 124 -3.65 -22.15 21.98
C GLY A 124 -4.80 -21.51 21.19
N GLY A 125 -6.04 -21.74 21.63
CA GLY A 125 -7.23 -21.38 20.84
C GLY A 125 -7.68 -19.92 20.96
N LYS A 126 -7.36 -19.23 22.07
CA LYS A 126 -7.94 -17.92 22.40
C LYS A 126 -7.07 -17.14 23.39
N VAL A 127 -6.83 -15.87 23.10
CA VAL A 127 -6.21 -14.89 24.03
C VAL A 127 -7.22 -13.80 24.31
N VAL A 128 -7.53 -13.54 25.58
CA VAL A 128 -8.58 -12.60 25.99
C VAL A 128 -8.01 -11.53 26.92
N GLY A 129 -8.38 -10.27 26.64
CA GLY A 129 -8.05 -9.12 27.48
C GLY A 129 -6.80 -8.40 27.01
N ARG A 130 -6.84 -7.07 27.12
CA ARG A 130 -5.78 -6.16 26.63
C ARG A 130 -4.39 -6.53 27.14
N SER A 131 -4.26 -6.87 28.43
CA SER A 131 -2.95 -7.22 29.01
C SER A 131 -2.35 -8.49 28.39
N ALA A 132 -3.16 -9.53 28.16
CA ALA A 132 -2.69 -10.78 27.58
C ALA A 132 -2.34 -10.60 26.09
N VAL A 133 -3.20 -9.90 25.35
CA VAL A 133 -2.95 -9.53 23.95
C VAL A 133 -1.68 -8.71 23.81
N GLN A 134 -1.48 -7.68 24.64
CA GLN A 134 -0.29 -6.84 24.59
C GLN A 134 0.98 -7.64 24.88
N SER A 135 0.92 -8.62 25.79
CA SER A 135 2.04 -9.52 26.07
C SER A 135 2.44 -10.32 24.82
N VAL A 136 1.47 -10.82 24.06
CA VAL A 136 1.70 -11.52 22.78
C VAL A 136 2.29 -10.58 21.72
N LEU A 137 1.68 -9.40 21.54
CA LEU A 137 2.08 -8.44 20.52
C LEU A 137 3.44 -7.78 20.80
N SER A 138 3.90 -7.79 22.06
CA SER A 138 5.23 -7.30 22.45
C SER A 138 6.33 -8.33 22.21
N ASP A 139 5.99 -9.56 21.80
CA ASP A 139 6.98 -10.59 21.47
C ASP A 139 7.79 -10.19 20.22
N PRO A 140 9.11 -10.39 20.19
CA PRO A 140 9.95 -10.08 19.03
C PRO A 140 9.51 -10.76 17.72
N SER A 141 8.70 -11.81 17.78
CA SER A 141 8.07 -12.42 16.59
C SER A 141 7.18 -11.44 15.82
N PHE A 142 6.70 -10.38 16.49
CA PHE A 142 5.89 -9.31 15.94
C PHE A 142 6.70 -8.04 15.64
N SER A 143 8.02 -8.02 15.85
CA SER A 143 8.84 -6.81 15.58
C SER A 143 8.80 -6.39 14.12
N ASP A 144 8.65 -7.37 13.21
CA ASP A 144 8.57 -7.13 11.77
C ASP A 144 7.19 -6.54 11.35
N PHE A 145 6.24 -6.33 12.27
CA PHE A 145 4.95 -5.66 11.99
C PHE A 145 5.11 -4.18 11.66
N HIS A 146 6.04 -3.50 12.32
CA HIS A 146 6.25 -2.06 12.19
C HIS A 146 7.32 -1.73 11.13
N SER A 147 7.92 -2.75 10.51
CA SER A 147 9.13 -2.56 9.71
C SER A 147 8.87 -2.26 8.24
N ILE A 148 7.64 -2.49 7.74
CA ILE A 148 7.28 -2.25 6.33
C ILE A 148 6.17 -1.21 6.26
N ASN A 149 6.46 -0.07 5.63
CA ASN A 149 5.43 0.89 5.25
C ASN A 149 4.68 0.35 4.03
N VAL A 150 3.36 0.20 4.12
CA VAL A 150 2.54 -0.31 3.02
C VAL A 150 1.62 0.80 2.54
N LEU A 151 1.65 1.11 1.23
CA LEU A 151 0.74 2.05 0.58
C LEU A 151 -0.20 1.28 -0.38
N PRO A 152 -1.38 0.84 0.08
CA PRO A 152 -2.31 0.08 -0.73
C PRO A 152 -3.12 0.96 -1.67
N LEU A 153 -3.13 0.61 -2.96
CA LEU A 153 -4.06 1.14 -3.97
C LEU A 153 -5.19 0.12 -4.13
N ILE A 154 -6.30 0.38 -3.45
CA ILE A 154 -7.46 -0.53 -3.40
C ILE A 154 -8.44 -0.16 -4.50
N TYR A 155 -8.91 -1.16 -5.26
CA TYR A 155 -9.92 -0.95 -6.29
C TYR A 155 -11.14 -1.86 -6.13
N ASP A 156 -12.30 -1.30 -6.44
CA ASP A 156 -13.56 -2.02 -6.64
C ASP A 156 -13.85 -1.99 -8.14
N GLU A 157 -13.44 -3.08 -8.79
CA GLU A 157 -13.53 -3.24 -10.25
C GLU A 157 -14.97 -3.15 -10.75
N LYS A 158 -15.91 -3.73 -10.01
CA LYS A 158 -17.32 -3.79 -10.42
C LYS A 158 -17.90 -2.38 -10.54
N ASN A 159 -17.55 -1.52 -9.59
CA ASN A 159 -18.05 -0.15 -9.54
C ASN A 159 -17.08 0.88 -10.15
N LYS A 160 -15.95 0.44 -10.70
CA LYS A 160 -14.90 1.30 -11.28
C LYS A 160 -14.47 2.45 -10.37
N ARG A 161 -14.19 2.11 -9.11
CA ARG A 161 -13.74 3.07 -8.11
C ARG A 161 -12.49 2.58 -7.40
N CYS A 162 -11.70 3.50 -6.87
CA CYS A 162 -10.47 3.18 -6.15
C CYS A 162 -10.24 4.10 -4.96
N ASN A 163 -9.34 3.69 -4.06
CA ASN A 163 -9.01 4.41 -2.83
C ASN A 163 -7.58 4.04 -2.41
N ILE A 164 -6.84 5.01 -1.87
CA ILE A 164 -5.58 4.72 -1.17
C ILE A 164 -5.90 4.53 0.31
N MET A 165 -5.88 3.28 0.78
CA MET A 165 -6.30 2.91 2.14
C MET A 165 -5.09 2.45 2.95
N VAL A 166 -4.57 3.31 3.82
CA VAL A 166 -3.40 3.00 4.66
C VAL A 166 -3.87 2.36 5.96
N PHE A 167 -3.32 1.21 6.32
CA PHE A 167 -3.66 0.51 7.56
C PHE A 167 -2.96 1.18 8.76
N ASP A 168 -3.72 1.56 9.78
CA ASP A 168 -3.19 2.16 11.01
C ASP A 168 -2.84 1.07 12.03
N TYR A 169 -1.59 0.62 11.99
CA TYR A 169 -1.06 -0.40 12.88
C TYR A 169 -1.16 -0.01 14.36
N ASP A 170 -0.86 1.24 14.70
CA ASP A 170 -0.87 1.68 16.11
C ASP A 170 -2.29 1.60 16.66
N ARG A 171 -3.29 2.02 15.87
CA ARG A 171 -4.71 1.84 16.23
C ARG A 171 -5.11 0.38 16.31
N ALA A 172 -4.73 -0.43 15.33
CA ALA A 172 -5.03 -1.86 15.31
C ALA A 172 -4.51 -2.59 16.56
N MET A 173 -3.24 -2.37 16.91
CA MET A 173 -2.61 -3.04 18.07
C MET A 173 -3.21 -2.54 19.39
N ARG A 174 -3.38 -1.21 19.54
CA ARG A 174 -3.97 -0.62 20.75
C ARG A 174 -5.40 -1.11 21.00
N ASP A 175 -6.20 -1.25 19.95
CA ASP A 175 -7.62 -1.54 20.08
C ASP A 175 -7.91 -3.06 20.13
N THR A 176 -6.93 -3.92 19.84
CA THR A 176 -7.10 -5.38 19.94
C THR A 176 -7.31 -5.81 21.41
N VAL A 177 -8.39 -6.54 21.66
CA VAL A 177 -8.67 -7.14 22.99
C VAL A 177 -8.83 -8.66 22.96
N LEU A 178 -8.93 -9.23 21.76
CA LEU A 178 -9.20 -10.64 21.56
C LEU A 178 -8.41 -11.17 20.36
N ILE A 179 -7.73 -12.31 20.54
CA ILE A 179 -7.13 -13.10 19.46
C ILE A 179 -7.77 -14.48 19.47
N VAL A 180 -8.30 -14.94 18.33
CA VAL A 180 -8.97 -16.24 18.21
C VAL A 180 -8.32 -17.07 17.11
N ARG A 181 -8.02 -18.33 17.41
CA ARG A 181 -7.67 -19.32 16.41
C ARG A 181 -8.94 -19.80 15.72
N GLU A 182 -9.00 -19.62 14.41
CA GLU A 182 -10.12 -20.09 13.60
C GLU A 182 -9.62 -21.13 12.61
N GLU A 183 -10.30 -22.29 12.60
CA GLU A 183 -10.06 -23.32 11.62
C GLU A 183 -10.49 -22.89 10.22
N GLY A 184 -9.81 -23.46 9.23
CA GLY A 184 -10.18 -23.30 7.84
C GLY A 184 -11.63 -23.69 7.56
N SER A 185 -12.36 -22.85 6.85
CA SER A 185 -13.68 -23.16 6.28
C SER A 185 -13.58 -23.49 4.78
N LYS A 186 -14.72 -23.75 4.10
CA LYS A 186 -14.73 -24.04 2.65
C LYS A 186 -13.95 -22.97 1.86
N GLY A 187 -12.79 -23.34 1.32
CA GLY A 187 -11.89 -22.47 0.53
C GLY A 187 -10.59 -22.07 1.22
N ARG A 188 -10.47 -22.22 2.55
CA ARG A 188 -9.22 -21.98 3.29
C ARG A 188 -8.86 -23.25 4.06
N LYS A 189 -7.78 -23.93 3.66
CA LYS A 189 -7.37 -25.20 4.29
C LYS A 189 -6.65 -25.03 5.63
N HIS A 190 -6.02 -23.88 5.84
CA HIS A 190 -5.16 -23.66 7.00
C HIS A 190 -5.80 -22.72 8.03
N PRO A 191 -5.55 -22.95 9.32
CA PRO A 191 -6.04 -22.09 10.39
C PRO A 191 -5.43 -20.69 10.30
N VAL A 192 -6.13 -19.73 10.91
CA VAL A 192 -5.69 -18.35 11.07
C VAL A 192 -5.89 -17.89 12.50
N TYR A 193 -5.12 -16.90 12.92
CA TYR A 193 -5.40 -16.17 14.16
C TYR A 193 -5.99 -14.83 13.80
N ARG A 194 -7.23 -14.57 14.19
CA ARG A 194 -7.93 -13.31 13.94
C ARG A 194 -7.92 -12.43 15.18
N PHE A 195 -7.82 -11.13 14.94
CA PHE A 195 -7.66 -10.09 15.93
C PHE A 195 -8.94 -9.26 15.92
N TYR A 196 -9.51 -9.06 17.10
CA TYR A 196 -10.81 -8.40 17.30
C TYR A 196 -10.71 -7.31 18.36
N ASP A 197 -11.51 -6.27 18.18
CA ASP A 197 -11.67 -5.19 19.15
C ASP A 197 -12.72 -5.50 20.22
N GLU A 198 -12.95 -4.56 21.12
CA GLU A 198 -13.93 -4.70 22.21
C GLU A 198 -15.39 -4.79 21.76
N LEU A 199 -15.67 -4.49 20.49
CA LEU A 199 -16.98 -4.62 19.86
C LEU A 199 -17.06 -5.86 18.96
N ASP A 200 -16.11 -6.80 19.09
CA ASP A 200 -15.98 -8.01 18.27
C ASP A 200 -15.81 -7.73 16.76
N ARG A 201 -15.30 -6.55 16.40
CA ARG A 201 -15.06 -6.17 15.01
C ARG A 201 -13.69 -6.65 14.57
N TYR A 202 -13.63 -7.19 13.35
CA TYR A 202 -12.40 -7.67 12.74
C TYR A 202 -11.37 -6.55 12.54
N ILE A 203 -10.12 -6.82 12.91
CA ILE A 203 -8.99 -5.90 12.74
C ILE A 203 -8.03 -6.42 11.66
N CYS A 204 -7.42 -7.57 11.92
CA CYS A 204 -6.42 -8.21 11.08
C CYS A 204 -6.36 -9.71 11.39
N GLU A 205 -5.55 -10.45 10.64
CA GLU A 205 -5.31 -11.87 10.88
C GLU A 205 -3.86 -12.26 10.56
N VAL A 206 -3.29 -13.16 11.37
CA VAL A 206 -2.04 -13.84 11.03
C VAL A 206 -2.41 -15.15 10.33
N ARG A 207 -1.95 -15.30 9.10
CA ARG A 207 -2.18 -16.51 8.30
C ARG A 207 -1.01 -17.49 8.43
N TYR A 208 -1.37 -18.78 8.39
CA TYR A 208 -0.44 -19.91 8.47
C TYR A 208 0.77 -19.77 7.54
N GLY A 209 1.90 -20.30 8.00
CA GLY A 209 3.03 -20.62 7.16
C GLY A 209 4.10 -21.36 7.94
N ASN A 210 4.20 -22.67 7.75
CA ASN A 210 5.46 -23.36 7.99
C ASN A 210 6.40 -23.12 6.79
N ALA A 211 7.63 -23.63 6.85
CA ALA A 211 8.63 -23.45 5.80
C ALA A 211 8.18 -23.92 4.40
N THR A 212 7.14 -24.77 4.31
CA THR A 212 6.63 -25.32 3.04
C THR A 212 5.47 -24.52 2.44
N ALA A 213 4.91 -23.54 3.15
CA ALA A 213 3.83 -22.69 2.64
C ALA A 213 4.35 -21.59 1.71
N ASN A 214 3.54 -21.24 0.69
CA ASN A 214 3.85 -20.14 -0.22
C ASN A 214 4.06 -18.83 0.56
N ALA A 215 5.11 -18.07 0.25
CA ALA A 215 5.41 -16.80 0.88
C ALA A 215 4.27 -15.78 0.79
N LEU A 216 3.51 -15.84 -0.31
CA LEU A 216 2.33 -15.01 -0.56
C LEU A 216 1.10 -15.45 0.23
N GLN A 217 1.21 -16.41 1.14
CA GLN A 217 0.09 -16.91 1.94
C GLN A 217 0.31 -16.77 3.45
N ARG A 218 1.51 -16.35 3.88
CA ARG A 218 1.94 -16.33 5.28
C ARG A 218 2.23 -14.92 5.77
N GLY A 219 2.04 -14.70 7.06
CA GLY A 219 2.30 -13.43 7.72
C GLY A 219 1.04 -12.65 8.06
N LEU A 220 1.15 -11.32 8.09
CA LEU A 220 0.08 -10.46 8.54
C LEU A 220 -0.82 -10.08 7.37
N TRP A 221 -2.11 -10.24 7.58
CA TRP A 221 -3.16 -9.91 6.64
C TRP A 221 -4.21 -9.04 7.32
N THR A 222 -4.94 -8.30 6.50
CA THR A 222 -6.22 -7.72 6.88
C THR A 222 -7.20 -7.93 5.73
N HIS A 223 -8.37 -7.31 5.83
CA HIS A 223 -9.41 -7.34 4.82
C HIS A 223 -10.03 -5.96 4.71
N THR A 224 -9.86 -5.28 3.58
CA THR A 224 -10.21 -3.85 3.44
C THR A 224 -11.69 -3.56 3.70
N LYS A 225 -12.58 -4.52 3.43
CA LYS A 225 -14.01 -4.41 3.76
C LYS A 225 -14.34 -4.67 5.24
N ASN A 226 -13.67 -5.62 5.88
CA ASN A 226 -14.06 -6.10 7.21
C ASN A 226 -13.33 -5.30 8.31
N GLY A 227 -12.08 -4.91 8.03
CA GLY A 227 -11.24 -4.10 8.92
C GLY A 227 -11.25 -2.61 8.55
N VAL A 228 -12.27 -2.13 7.84
CA VAL A 228 -12.34 -0.75 7.30
C VAL A 228 -12.09 0.33 8.37
N ASN A 229 -12.50 0.08 9.62
CA ASN A 229 -12.31 0.98 10.76
C ASN A 229 -10.84 1.21 11.14
N TYR A 230 -9.94 0.37 10.63
CA TYR A 230 -8.50 0.42 10.86
C TYR A 230 -7.74 1.01 9.68
N PHE A 231 -8.43 1.49 8.66
CA PHE A 231 -7.83 2.16 7.51
C PHE A 231 -8.09 3.66 7.54
N ASP A 232 -7.06 4.41 7.13
CA ASP A 232 -7.18 5.81 6.79
C ASP A 232 -7.23 5.95 5.27
N SER A 233 -8.30 6.56 4.78
CA SER A 233 -8.40 6.91 3.36
C SER A 233 -7.60 8.18 3.09
N ILE A 234 -6.61 8.06 2.21
CA ILE A 234 -5.76 9.15 1.73
C ILE A 234 -6.46 9.90 0.59
N THR A 235 -7.34 9.24 -0.16
CA THR A 235 -8.14 9.86 -1.23
C THR A 235 -9.44 10.51 -0.74
N ASN A 236 -9.64 10.61 0.58
CA ASN A 236 -10.88 11.13 1.19
C ASN A 236 -12.14 10.37 0.77
N GLY A 237 -12.03 9.06 0.58
CA GLY A 237 -13.10 8.18 0.13
C GLY A 237 -12.77 7.49 -1.19
N TRP A 238 -13.80 6.84 -1.74
CA TRP A 238 -13.71 6.22 -3.06
C TRP A 238 -13.76 7.29 -4.16
N ILE A 239 -12.86 7.18 -5.12
CA ILE A 239 -12.84 7.98 -6.33
C ILE A 239 -13.23 7.12 -7.53
N ASP A 240 -14.11 7.63 -8.39
CA ASP A 240 -14.44 6.94 -9.64
C ASP A 240 -13.29 7.09 -10.64
N TYR A 241 -13.02 6.02 -11.38
CA TYR A 241 -12.01 6.01 -12.43
C TYR A 241 -12.59 5.57 -13.77
N SER A 242 -11.99 6.07 -14.85
CA SER A 242 -12.37 5.71 -16.22
C SER A 242 -11.19 5.12 -16.97
N TYR A 243 -11.47 4.24 -17.93
CA TYR A 243 -10.42 3.68 -18.77
C TYR A 243 -9.89 4.71 -19.76
N ASN A 244 -8.57 4.86 -19.80
CA ASN A 244 -7.86 5.67 -20.78
C ASN A 244 -7.36 4.78 -21.94
N LEU A 245 -8.23 4.48 -22.91
CA LEU A 245 -7.87 3.62 -24.04
C LEU A 245 -6.77 4.23 -24.95
N VAL A 246 -6.59 5.55 -24.91
CA VAL A 246 -5.48 6.23 -25.61
C VAL A 246 -4.15 5.83 -24.99
N LEU A 247 -4.07 5.73 -23.66
CA LEU A 247 -2.88 5.24 -22.96
C LEU A 247 -2.54 3.81 -23.37
N VAL A 248 -3.53 2.92 -23.49
CA VAL A 248 -3.32 1.54 -23.97
C VAL A 248 -2.70 1.53 -25.38
N LYS A 249 -3.22 2.36 -26.29
CA LYS A 249 -2.66 2.53 -27.63
C LYS A 249 -1.24 3.11 -27.60
N LEU A 250 -0.98 4.08 -26.73
CA LEU A 250 0.34 4.67 -26.55
C LEU A 250 1.36 3.60 -26.13
N PHE A 251 1.03 2.76 -25.16
CA PHE A 251 1.88 1.63 -24.76
C PHE A 251 2.09 0.64 -25.91
N SER A 252 1.02 0.26 -26.62
CA SER A 252 1.12 -0.65 -27.77
C SER A 252 2.08 -0.13 -28.85
N HIS A 253 2.00 1.16 -29.19
CA HIS A 253 2.89 1.77 -30.18
C HIS A 253 4.30 2.04 -29.63
N ALA A 254 4.43 2.36 -28.34
CA ALA A 254 5.73 2.49 -27.68
C ALA A 254 6.53 1.18 -27.78
N LEU A 255 5.90 0.02 -27.59
CA LEU A 255 6.59 -1.27 -27.63
C LEU A 255 7.17 -1.67 -29.01
N ILE A 256 6.76 -1.02 -30.10
CA ILE A 256 7.23 -1.32 -31.47
C ILE A 256 7.91 -0.13 -32.15
N SER A 257 8.16 0.97 -31.41
CA SER A 257 8.80 2.17 -31.95
C SER A 257 10.28 2.28 -31.57
N SER A 258 11.01 3.15 -32.26
CA SER A 258 12.42 3.40 -32.00
C SER A 258 12.62 4.34 -30.82
N ASN A 259 13.83 4.32 -30.23
CA ASN A 259 14.24 5.26 -29.19
C ASN A 259 14.05 6.73 -29.58
N SER A 260 14.27 7.06 -30.87
CA SER A 260 14.02 8.41 -31.39
C SER A 260 12.52 8.77 -31.27
N GLY A 261 11.63 7.86 -31.64
CA GLY A 261 10.18 8.03 -31.47
C GLY A 261 9.77 8.21 -30.01
N HIS A 262 10.33 7.40 -29.10
CA HIS A 262 10.09 7.54 -27.65
C HIS A 262 10.55 8.90 -27.12
N SER A 263 11.72 9.37 -27.55
CA SER A 263 12.29 10.65 -27.11
C SER A 263 11.41 11.82 -27.53
N ILE A 264 10.81 11.76 -28.72
CA ILE A 264 9.86 12.78 -29.20
C ILE A 264 8.57 12.72 -28.39
N ALA A 265 7.99 11.52 -28.22
CA ALA A 265 6.77 11.34 -27.43
C ALA A 265 6.95 11.83 -25.99
N LEU A 266 8.09 11.54 -25.36
CA LEU A 266 8.41 11.96 -24.01
C LEU A 266 8.47 13.49 -23.89
N LYS A 267 8.98 14.20 -24.90
CA LYS A 267 8.99 15.68 -24.90
C LYS A 267 7.58 16.24 -24.87
N GLU A 268 6.67 15.69 -25.67
CA GLU A 268 5.27 16.15 -25.70
C GLU A 268 4.54 15.84 -24.38
N ILE A 269 4.77 14.67 -23.80
CA ILE A 269 4.20 14.31 -22.48
C ILE A 269 4.71 15.25 -21.39
N LYS A 270 6.01 15.59 -21.38
CA LYS A 270 6.58 16.55 -20.42
C LYS A 270 5.99 17.96 -20.57
N LYS A 271 5.74 18.41 -21.79
CA LYS A 271 5.05 19.69 -22.03
C LYS A 271 3.63 19.68 -21.46
N ASP A 272 2.88 18.59 -21.66
CA ASP A 272 1.54 18.45 -21.09
C ASP A 272 1.56 18.49 -19.55
N MET A 273 2.49 17.76 -18.91
CA MET A 273 2.65 17.82 -17.45
C MET A 273 2.97 19.23 -16.94
N ALA A 274 3.83 19.97 -17.62
CA ALA A 274 4.11 21.37 -17.26
C ALA A 274 2.88 22.27 -17.36
N LEU A 275 2.04 22.08 -18.39
CA LEU A 275 0.76 22.80 -18.52
C LEU A 275 -0.22 22.44 -17.39
N LEU A 276 -0.24 21.19 -16.94
CA LEU A 276 -1.03 20.80 -15.77
C LEU A 276 -0.55 21.53 -14.51
N HIS A 277 0.77 21.65 -14.30
CA HIS A 277 1.32 22.44 -13.19
C HIS A 277 0.90 23.91 -13.22
N GLU A 278 0.99 24.56 -14.38
CA GLU A 278 0.59 25.97 -14.52
C GLU A 278 -0.90 26.17 -14.21
N ARG A 279 -1.75 25.24 -14.62
CA ARG A 279 -3.19 25.30 -14.31
C ARG A 279 -3.44 25.22 -12.81
N LEU A 280 -2.69 24.39 -12.08
CA LEU A 280 -2.82 24.29 -10.62
C LEU A 280 -2.39 25.58 -9.93
N ALA A 281 -1.29 26.20 -10.38
CA ALA A 281 -0.81 27.47 -9.84
C ALA A 281 -1.83 28.60 -10.03
N LYS A 282 -2.58 28.60 -11.13
CA LYS A 282 -3.65 29.59 -11.41
C LYS A 282 -4.89 29.42 -10.54
N VAL A 283 -5.14 28.24 -9.97
CA VAL A 283 -6.27 28.01 -9.04
C VAL A 283 -5.97 28.55 -7.63
N LEU A 284 -4.71 28.92 -7.35
CA LEU A 284 -4.25 29.45 -6.06
C LEU A 284 -4.23 30.98 -5.96
N ASN A 285 -4.36 31.67 -7.09
CA ASN A 285 -4.36 33.13 -7.21
C ASN A 285 -5.75 33.64 -7.55
#